data_AF-A0A7C4F3W3-F1
#
_entry.id   AF-A0A7C4F3W3-F1
#
_cell.length_a   1.000
_cell.length_b   1.000
_cell.length_c   1.000
_cell.angle_alpha   90.00
_cell.angle_beta   90.00
_cell.angle_gamma   90.00
#
_symmetry.space_group_name_H-M   'P 1'
#
loop_
_entity.id
_entity.type
_entity.pdbx_description
1 polymer ?
#
loop_
_entity_poly.entity_id
_entity_poly.type
_entity_poly.pdbx_seq_one_letter_code
_entity_poly.pdbx_strand_id
1 'polypeptide(L)'
;MSLEKIERYIKELDAIKHYEETKLERKKLEGEVKELREKISTRNKEVEELTKRIKKLEEDAKKEEEEIGFLKDEIKEKDKKITHLNERVDELESLRTIAEGKTLKEAEEAFLKVEDEEIKKNAEETLARLKSNWEKDEKPKEVLNEAVRWLNSTIEVLSKPEPHWFLKEVADVGLPEKVEEIIGLEVKRRLDNEFFRRVEEESKKKALEKLNQMKNVEWPRWFEAYAEPKIRELEEKMNTNLFNLLNGPWTITCDKCGTKQRIETMPQGIEQLLRNGYMTAECSNPNCNDFMARHRKVELKAIIFSYISPSKQR
;
A
#
# COMPACT_ATOMS: atom_id res chain seq x y z
N MET A 1 58.01 0.89 25.00
CA MET A 1 56.72 0.32 24.52
C MET A 1 55.73 1.46 24.40
N SER A 2 55.08 1.67 23.25
CA SER A 2 54.08 2.74 23.10
C SER A 2 52.79 2.36 23.82
N LEU A 3 52.12 3.35 24.43
CA LEU A 3 50.82 3.17 25.11
C LEU A 3 49.77 2.53 24.19
N GLU A 4 49.81 2.87 22.90
CA GLU A 4 48.96 2.26 21.86
C GLU A 4 49.11 0.74 21.76
N LYS A 5 50.33 0.20 21.97
CA LYS A 5 50.53 -1.25 21.99
C LYS A 5 49.93 -1.87 23.24
N ILE A 6 50.00 -1.20 24.38
CA ILE A 6 49.45 -1.68 25.66
C ILE A 6 47.91 -1.69 25.60
N GLU A 7 47.27 -0.64 25.08
CA GLU A 7 45.82 -0.62 24.89
C GLU A 7 45.34 -1.71 23.92
N ARG A 8 46.12 -1.97 22.87
CA ARG A 8 45.86 -3.08 21.95
C ARG A 8 45.92 -4.43 22.67
N TYR A 9 46.95 -4.66 23.49
CA TYR A 9 47.05 -5.88 24.30
C TYR A 9 45.93 -6.01 25.33
N ILE A 10 45.47 -4.93 25.95
CA ILE A 10 44.32 -4.96 26.88
C ILE A 10 43.05 -5.37 26.13
N LYS A 11 42.80 -4.82 24.94
CA LYS A 11 41.67 -5.23 24.09
C LYS A 11 41.76 -6.70 23.65
N GLU A 12 42.95 -7.16 23.30
CA GLU A 12 43.19 -8.56 22.94
C GLU A 12 42.96 -9.50 24.14
N LEU A 13 43.41 -9.12 25.34
CA LEU A 13 43.19 -9.90 26.57
C LEU A 13 41.71 -9.95 26.98
N ASP A 14 40.97 -8.85 26.82
CA ASP A 14 39.54 -8.81 27.11
C ASP A 14 38.73 -9.65 26.09
N ALA A 15 39.14 -9.62 24.81
CA ALA A 15 38.59 -10.52 23.80
C ALA A 15 38.89 -12.00 24.09
N ILE A 16 40.08 -12.32 24.62
CA ILE A 16 40.44 -13.67 25.06
C ILE A 16 39.60 -14.09 26.28
N LYS A 17 39.35 -13.17 27.21
CA LYS A 17 38.56 -13.43 28.43
C LYS A 17 37.11 -13.84 28.10
N HIS A 18 36.49 -13.19 27.12
CA HIS A 18 35.11 -13.48 26.68
C HIS A 18 35.01 -14.51 25.54
N TYR A 19 36.14 -15.07 25.10
CA TYR A 19 36.18 -15.99 23.96
C TYR A 19 35.37 -17.27 24.19
N GLU A 20 35.50 -17.92 25.36
CA GLU A 20 34.80 -19.19 25.62
C GLU A 20 33.28 -18.99 25.77
N GLU A 21 32.84 -17.88 26.36
CA GLU A 21 31.41 -17.50 26.42
C GLU A 21 30.84 -17.31 25.01
N THR A 22 31.52 -16.50 24.19
CA THR A 22 31.12 -16.25 22.80
C THR A 22 31.12 -17.54 21.96
N LYS A 23 32.06 -18.45 22.19
CA LYS A 23 32.17 -19.74 21.50
C LYS A 23 31.06 -20.71 21.93
N LEU A 24 30.68 -20.72 23.21
CA LEU A 24 29.53 -21.49 23.70
C LEU A 24 28.22 -20.98 23.09
N GLU A 25 28.02 -19.67 23.09
CA GLU A 25 26.86 -19.04 22.47
C GLU A 25 26.79 -19.34 20.97
N ARG A 26 27.93 -19.22 20.26
CA ARG A 26 28.02 -19.60 18.86
C ARG A 26 27.62 -21.06 18.62
N LYS A 27 28.11 -22.01 19.43
CA LYS A 27 27.72 -23.43 19.31
C LYS A 27 26.23 -23.66 19.55
N LYS A 28 25.65 -22.95 20.52
CA LYS A 28 24.21 -23.02 20.82
C LYS A 28 23.39 -22.53 19.62
N LEU A 29 23.75 -21.35 19.10
CA LEU A 29 23.10 -20.78 17.91
C LEU A 29 23.30 -21.66 16.68
N GLU A 30 24.47 -22.26 16.48
CA GLU A 30 24.70 -23.23 15.39
C GLU A 30 23.78 -24.46 15.51
N GLY A 31 23.51 -24.93 16.73
CA GLY A 31 22.55 -26.01 17.01
C GLY A 31 21.11 -25.60 16.68
N GLU A 32 20.66 -24.43 17.13
CA GLU A 32 19.33 -23.90 16.83
C GLU A 32 19.13 -23.68 15.34
N VAL A 33 20.14 -23.14 14.63
CA VAL A 33 20.10 -22.98 13.17
C VAL A 33 19.97 -24.32 12.46
N LYS A 34 20.64 -25.38 12.94
CA LYS A 34 20.52 -26.72 12.36
C LYS A 34 19.11 -27.29 12.55
N GLU A 35 18.55 -27.19 13.75
CA GLU A 35 17.19 -27.66 14.04
C GLU A 35 16.14 -26.90 13.21
N LEU A 36 16.28 -25.58 13.08
CA LEU A 36 15.40 -24.77 12.24
C LEU A 36 15.50 -25.16 10.77
N ARG A 37 16.70 -25.45 10.26
CA ARG A 37 16.88 -25.94 8.88
C ARG A 37 16.20 -27.28 8.65
N GLU A 38 16.27 -28.20 9.60
CA GLU A 38 15.58 -29.49 9.52
C GLU A 38 14.05 -29.31 9.54
N LYS A 39 13.53 -28.45 10.42
CA LYS A 39 12.09 -28.11 10.44
C LYS A 39 11.61 -27.49 9.13
N ILE A 40 12.38 -26.55 8.56
CA ILE A 40 12.08 -25.95 7.26
C ILE A 40 12.06 -27.01 6.15
N SER A 41 13.04 -27.92 6.16
CA SER A 41 13.10 -29.02 5.19
C SER A 41 11.88 -29.94 5.25
N THR A 42 11.45 -30.32 6.46
CA THR A 42 10.24 -31.14 6.66
C THR A 42 8.98 -30.40 6.21
N ARG A 43 8.82 -29.13 6.58
CA ARG A 43 7.66 -28.32 6.16
C ARG A 43 7.61 -28.11 4.65
N ASN A 44 8.75 -27.94 3.99
CA ASN A 44 8.80 -27.82 2.53
C ASN A 44 8.32 -29.09 1.84
N LYS A 45 8.68 -30.28 2.36
CA LYS A 45 8.16 -31.56 1.83
C LYS A 45 6.65 -31.68 1.99
N GLU A 46 6.10 -31.31 3.15
CA GLU A 46 4.66 -31.29 3.39
C GLU A 46 3.94 -30.34 2.40
N VAL A 47 4.50 -29.15 2.17
CA VAL A 47 3.96 -28.19 1.19
C VAL A 47 3.98 -28.76 -0.22
N GLU A 48 5.04 -29.46 -0.63
CA GLU A 48 5.11 -30.12 -1.94
C GLU A 48 4.04 -31.21 -2.09
N GLU A 49 3.82 -32.02 -1.06
CA GLU A 49 2.78 -33.07 -1.06
C GLU A 49 1.36 -32.48 -1.13
N LEU A 50 1.08 -31.45 -0.33
CA LEU A 50 -0.20 -30.75 -0.37
C LEU A 50 -0.44 -30.09 -1.73
N THR A 51 0.60 -29.50 -2.33
CA THR A 51 0.52 -28.89 -3.66
C THR A 51 0.16 -29.93 -4.73
N LYS A 52 0.76 -31.13 -4.67
CA LYS A 52 0.40 -32.23 -5.59
C LYS A 52 -1.04 -32.68 -5.40
N ARG A 53 -1.52 -32.75 -4.16
CA ARG A 53 -2.90 -33.13 -3.85
C ARG A 53 -3.92 -32.10 -4.34
N ILE A 54 -3.63 -30.81 -4.20
CA ILE A 54 -4.46 -29.72 -4.73
C ILE A 54 -4.60 -29.84 -6.24
N LYS A 55 -3.49 -29.98 -6.97
CA LYS A 55 -3.52 -30.12 -8.44
C LYS A 55 -4.39 -31.31 -8.90
N LYS A 56 -4.27 -32.45 -8.21
CA LYS A 56 -5.10 -33.61 -8.53
C LYS A 56 -6.59 -33.34 -8.31
N LEU A 57 -6.96 -32.68 -7.21
CA LEU A 57 -8.34 -32.32 -6.92
C LEU A 57 -8.90 -31.30 -7.94
N GLU A 58 -8.09 -30.35 -8.40
CA GLU A 58 -8.49 -29.41 -9.45
C GLU A 58 -8.76 -30.12 -10.79
N GLU A 59 -7.93 -31.10 -11.15
CA GLU A 59 -8.15 -31.92 -12.35
C GLU A 59 -9.42 -32.78 -12.25
N ASP A 60 -9.69 -33.38 -11.09
CA ASP A 60 -10.89 -34.18 -10.86
C ASP A 60 -12.15 -33.30 -10.87
N ALA A 61 -12.13 -32.12 -10.24
CA ALA A 61 -13.23 -31.16 -10.27
C ALA A 61 -13.56 -30.70 -11.69
N LYS A 62 -12.54 -30.45 -12.52
CA LYS A 62 -12.74 -30.05 -13.92
C LYS A 62 -13.45 -31.14 -14.73
N LYS A 63 -13.11 -32.42 -14.51
CA LYS A 63 -13.79 -33.53 -15.19
C LYS A 63 -15.26 -33.64 -14.78
N GLU A 64 -15.55 -33.45 -13.49
CA GLU A 64 -16.92 -33.45 -12.99
C GLU A 64 -17.73 -32.28 -13.57
N GLU A 65 -17.13 -31.08 -13.71
CA GLU A 65 -17.79 -29.94 -14.38
C GLU A 65 -18.13 -30.23 -15.85
N GLU A 66 -17.22 -30.87 -16.58
CA GLU A 66 -17.45 -31.30 -17.97
C GLU A 66 -18.59 -32.34 -18.07
N GLU A 67 -18.64 -33.31 -17.16
CA GLU A 67 -19.72 -34.30 -17.09
C GLU A 67 -21.08 -33.67 -16.76
N ILE A 68 -21.12 -32.72 -15.82
CA ILE A 68 -22.33 -31.94 -15.50
C ILE A 68 -22.80 -31.16 -16.73
N GLY A 69 -21.88 -30.57 -17.51
CA GLY A 69 -22.19 -29.90 -18.76
C GLY A 69 -22.90 -30.81 -19.76
N PHE A 70 -22.34 -32.01 -19.98
CA PHE A 70 -22.92 -33.01 -20.88
C PHE A 70 -24.31 -33.46 -20.44
N LEU A 71 -24.47 -33.82 -19.16
CA LEU A 71 -25.75 -34.27 -18.61
C LEU A 71 -26.83 -33.17 -18.71
N LYS A 72 -26.46 -31.90 -18.50
CA LYS A 72 -27.38 -30.77 -18.60
C LYS A 72 -27.90 -30.59 -20.02
N ASP A 73 -27.05 -30.79 -21.03
CA ASP A 73 -27.47 -30.70 -22.43
C ASP A 73 -28.32 -31.91 -22.85
N GLU A 74 -28.03 -33.12 -22.33
CA GLU A 74 -28.90 -34.29 -22.53
C GLU A 74 -30.30 -34.07 -21.93
N ILE A 75 -30.38 -33.48 -20.74
CA ILE A 75 -31.66 -33.12 -20.10
C ILE A 75 -32.44 -32.14 -20.97
N LYS A 76 -31.81 -31.07 -21.49
CA LYS A 76 -32.49 -30.11 -22.38
C LYS A 76 -33.06 -30.77 -23.63
N GLU A 77 -32.33 -31.71 -24.22
CA GLU A 77 -32.80 -32.45 -25.40
C GLU A 77 -33.98 -33.38 -25.07
N LYS A 78 -33.95 -34.04 -23.90
CA LYS A 78 -35.09 -34.84 -23.44
C LYS A 78 -36.31 -33.96 -23.12
N ASP A 79 -36.12 -32.80 -22.51
CA ASP A 79 -37.19 -31.85 -22.20
C ASP A 79 -37.88 -31.37 -23.49
N LYS A 80 -37.12 -31.03 -24.54
CA LYS A 80 -37.69 -30.69 -25.86
C LYS A 80 -38.52 -31.83 -26.45
N LYS A 81 -38.10 -33.08 -26.28
CA LYS A 81 -38.88 -34.24 -26.74
C LYS A 81 -40.15 -34.43 -25.93
N ILE A 82 -40.10 -34.21 -24.62
CA ILE A 82 -41.28 -34.27 -23.76
C ILE A 82 -42.28 -33.19 -24.15
N THR A 83 -41.84 -31.94 -24.36
CA THR A 83 -42.74 -30.87 -24.79
C THR A 83 -43.40 -31.19 -26.13
N HIS A 84 -42.63 -31.66 -27.10
CA HIS A 84 -43.18 -32.05 -28.40
C HIS A 84 -44.18 -33.22 -28.33
N LEU A 85 -43.90 -34.22 -27.50
CA LEU A 85 -44.83 -35.34 -27.30
C LEU A 85 -46.11 -34.90 -26.61
N ASN A 86 -46.02 -34.00 -25.63
CA ASN A 86 -47.20 -33.47 -24.94
C ASN A 86 -48.07 -32.64 -25.89
N GLU A 87 -47.48 -31.76 -26.71
CA GLU A 87 -48.20 -31.02 -27.76
C GLU A 87 -48.99 -31.98 -28.67
N ARG A 88 -48.35 -33.08 -29.10
CA ARG A 88 -49.01 -34.07 -29.96
C ARG A 88 -50.11 -34.86 -29.26
N VAL A 89 -50.01 -35.07 -27.95
CA VAL A 89 -51.09 -35.70 -27.16
C VAL A 89 -52.28 -34.74 -27.07
N ASP A 90 -52.04 -33.46 -26.77
CA ASP A 90 -53.08 -32.43 -26.69
C ASP A 90 -53.80 -32.26 -28.04
N GLU A 91 -53.07 -32.25 -29.16
CA GLU A 91 -53.63 -32.25 -30.52
C GLU A 91 -54.57 -33.44 -30.75
N LEU A 92 -54.12 -34.66 -30.40
CA LEU A 92 -54.91 -35.88 -30.60
C LEU A 92 -56.14 -35.93 -29.69
N GLU A 93 -56.05 -35.45 -28.46
CA GLU A 93 -57.20 -35.33 -27.56
C GLU A 93 -58.21 -34.31 -28.08
N SER A 94 -57.75 -33.16 -28.58
CA SER A 94 -58.63 -32.16 -29.19
C SER A 94 -59.39 -32.72 -30.41
N LEU A 95 -58.68 -33.41 -31.32
CA LEU A 95 -59.27 -34.07 -32.49
C LEU A 95 -60.32 -35.10 -32.09
N ARG A 96 -60.03 -35.91 -31.06
CA ARG A 96 -60.97 -36.89 -30.54
C ARG A 96 -62.26 -36.24 -30.03
N THR A 97 -62.15 -35.17 -29.23
CA THR A 97 -63.34 -34.47 -28.71
C THR A 97 -64.17 -33.81 -29.81
N ILE A 98 -63.53 -33.31 -30.86
CA ILE A 98 -64.22 -32.69 -32.00
C ILE A 98 -64.98 -33.74 -32.82
N ALA A 99 -64.43 -34.95 -32.97
CA ALA A 99 -64.98 -36.03 -33.79
C ALA A 99 -66.03 -36.90 -33.07
N GLU A 100 -66.02 -36.96 -31.74
CA GLU A 100 -67.00 -37.75 -30.97
C GLU A 100 -68.44 -37.24 -31.21
N GLY A 101 -69.27 -38.07 -31.86
CA GLY A 101 -70.71 -37.83 -32.02
C GLY A 101 -71.13 -36.93 -33.19
N LYS A 102 -70.21 -36.47 -34.04
CA LYS A 102 -70.50 -35.61 -35.21
C LYS A 102 -70.41 -36.36 -36.54
N THR A 103 -71.10 -35.85 -37.56
CA THR A 103 -70.84 -36.26 -38.94
C THR A 103 -69.53 -35.65 -39.46
N LEU A 104 -68.92 -36.26 -40.48
CA LEU A 104 -67.60 -35.84 -41.00
C LEU A 104 -67.53 -34.34 -41.35
N LYS A 105 -68.63 -33.80 -41.89
CA LYS A 105 -68.73 -32.40 -42.32
C LYS A 105 -68.85 -31.41 -41.14
N GLU A 106 -69.57 -31.80 -40.08
CA GLU A 106 -69.70 -31.00 -38.85
C GLU A 106 -68.40 -31.03 -38.02
N ALA A 107 -67.63 -32.11 -38.10
CA ALA A 107 -66.30 -32.20 -37.50
C ALA A 107 -65.29 -31.30 -38.24
N GLU A 108 -65.34 -31.24 -39.58
CA GLU A 108 -64.46 -30.39 -40.40
C GLU A 108 -64.69 -28.89 -40.14
N GLU A 109 -65.95 -28.43 -40.11
CA GLU A 109 -66.26 -27.02 -39.81
C GLU A 109 -65.87 -26.63 -38.37
N ALA A 110 -66.06 -27.53 -37.41
CA ALA A 110 -65.66 -27.30 -36.02
C ALA A 110 -64.14 -27.26 -35.87
N PHE A 111 -63.40 -28.09 -36.62
CA PHE A 111 -61.94 -28.11 -36.63
C PHE A 111 -61.35 -26.81 -37.17
N LEU A 112 -61.83 -26.34 -38.33
CA LEU A 112 -61.38 -25.07 -38.93
C LEU A 112 -61.58 -23.88 -37.98
N LYS A 113 -62.71 -23.84 -37.27
CA LYS A 113 -62.97 -22.76 -36.31
C LYS A 113 -62.02 -22.80 -35.11
N VAL A 114 -61.69 -23.99 -34.62
CA VAL A 114 -60.73 -24.17 -33.52
C VAL A 114 -59.32 -23.78 -33.99
N GLU A 115 -58.90 -24.19 -35.18
CA GLU A 115 -57.62 -23.78 -35.76
C GLU A 115 -57.52 -22.26 -35.93
N ASP A 116 -58.56 -21.60 -36.44
CA ASP A 116 -58.58 -20.14 -36.59
C ASP A 116 -58.46 -19.41 -35.23
N GLU A 117 -59.16 -19.90 -34.21
CA GLU A 117 -59.08 -19.35 -32.84
C GLU A 117 -57.70 -19.60 -32.22
N GLU A 118 -57.10 -20.77 -32.45
CA GLU A 118 -55.76 -21.13 -31.99
C GLU A 118 -54.66 -20.30 -32.69
N ILE A 119 -54.73 -20.15 -34.02
CA ILE A 119 -53.82 -19.30 -34.78
C ILE A 119 -53.88 -17.86 -34.26
N LYS A 120 -55.08 -17.34 -34.01
CA LYS A 120 -55.24 -15.99 -33.46
C LYS A 120 -54.61 -15.86 -32.08
N LYS A 121 -54.87 -16.80 -31.18
CA LYS A 121 -54.28 -16.83 -29.83
C LYS A 121 -52.75 -16.91 -29.90
N ASN A 122 -52.20 -17.80 -30.72
CA ASN A 122 -50.75 -17.97 -30.89
C ASN A 122 -50.08 -16.71 -31.47
N ALA A 123 -50.76 -16.00 -32.39
CA ALA A 123 -50.28 -14.74 -32.92
C ALA A 123 -50.24 -13.64 -31.85
N GLU A 124 -51.28 -13.53 -31.01
CA GLU A 124 -51.35 -12.58 -29.90
C GLU A 124 -50.26 -12.86 -28.84
N GLU A 125 -50.07 -14.12 -28.45
CA GLU A 125 -49.03 -14.53 -27.49
C GLU A 125 -47.62 -14.28 -28.04
N THR A 126 -47.39 -14.58 -29.33
CA THR A 126 -46.10 -14.33 -29.99
C THR A 126 -45.79 -12.84 -30.04
N LEU A 127 -46.78 -12.01 -30.40
CA LEU A 127 -46.62 -10.56 -30.44
C LEU A 127 -46.34 -9.99 -29.03
N ALA A 128 -47.06 -10.46 -28.02
CA ALA A 128 -46.84 -10.05 -26.63
C ALA A 128 -45.43 -10.43 -26.14
N ARG A 129 -44.96 -11.63 -26.47
CA ARG A 129 -43.60 -12.08 -26.16
C ARG A 129 -42.55 -11.25 -26.87
N LEU A 130 -42.70 -10.99 -28.16
CA LEU A 130 -41.77 -10.16 -28.94
C LEU A 130 -41.71 -8.73 -28.40
N LYS A 131 -42.87 -8.15 -28.07
CA LYS A 131 -42.94 -6.81 -27.46
C LYS A 131 -42.23 -6.78 -26.11
N SER A 132 -42.47 -7.78 -25.25
CA SER A 132 -41.82 -7.91 -23.94
C SER A 132 -40.30 -8.04 -24.07
N ASN A 133 -39.82 -8.87 -25.00
CA ASN A 133 -38.40 -9.03 -25.27
C ASN A 133 -37.77 -7.73 -25.81
N TRP A 134 -38.44 -7.07 -26.77
CA TRP A 134 -37.96 -5.79 -27.29
C TRP A 134 -37.91 -4.72 -26.19
N GLU A 135 -38.92 -4.62 -25.33
CA GLU A 135 -38.95 -3.65 -24.21
C GLU A 135 -37.84 -3.89 -23.18
N LYS A 136 -37.46 -5.15 -22.94
CA LYS A 136 -36.40 -5.53 -21.99
C LYS A 136 -35.01 -5.39 -22.57
N ASP A 137 -34.80 -5.85 -23.80
CA ASP A 137 -33.45 -6.08 -24.32
C ASP A 137 -33.03 -5.03 -25.36
N GLU A 138 -33.92 -4.62 -26.25
CA GLU A 138 -33.57 -3.77 -27.39
C GLU A 138 -33.89 -2.29 -27.14
N LYS A 139 -35.06 -1.99 -26.56
CA LYS A 139 -35.48 -0.62 -26.23
C LYS A 139 -34.45 0.14 -25.37
N PRO A 140 -33.85 -0.43 -24.32
CA PRO A 140 -32.83 0.29 -23.55
C PRO A 140 -31.57 0.61 -24.38
N LYS A 141 -31.18 -0.28 -25.30
CA LYS A 141 -30.03 -0.06 -26.19
C LYS A 141 -30.33 1.04 -27.19
N GLU A 142 -31.52 1.05 -27.78
CA GLU A 142 -31.95 2.10 -28.72
C GLU A 142 -32.00 3.46 -28.02
N VAL A 143 -32.59 3.53 -26.83
CA VAL A 143 -32.63 4.76 -26.02
C VAL A 143 -31.23 5.22 -25.63
N LEU A 144 -30.34 4.30 -25.23
CA LEU A 144 -28.96 4.63 -24.90
C LEU A 144 -28.18 5.15 -26.13
N ASN A 145 -28.29 4.48 -27.26
CA ASN A 145 -27.61 4.87 -28.50
C ASN A 145 -28.06 6.26 -28.94
N GLU A 146 -29.35 6.54 -28.83
CA GLU A 146 -29.92 7.85 -29.14
C GLU A 146 -29.44 8.93 -28.16
N ALA A 147 -29.41 8.63 -26.86
CA ALA A 147 -28.87 9.55 -25.85
C ALA A 147 -27.38 9.85 -26.09
N VAL A 148 -26.58 8.83 -26.42
CA VAL A 148 -25.16 8.98 -26.77
C VAL A 148 -24.98 9.85 -28.02
N ARG A 149 -25.83 9.66 -29.03
CA ARG A 149 -25.83 10.50 -30.25
C ARG A 149 -26.05 11.97 -29.92
N TRP A 150 -27.02 12.28 -29.05
CA TRP A 150 -27.33 13.64 -28.62
C TRP A 150 -26.19 14.25 -27.79
N LEU A 151 -25.62 13.48 -26.85
CA LEU A 151 -24.47 13.89 -26.06
C LEU A 151 -23.27 14.24 -26.95
N ASN A 152 -22.91 13.37 -27.89
CA ASN A 152 -21.80 13.59 -28.80
C ASN A 152 -21.99 14.84 -29.65
N SER A 153 -23.20 15.06 -30.17
CA SER A 153 -23.54 16.27 -30.92
C SER A 153 -23.39 17.53 -30.06
N THR A 154 -23.84 17.48 -28.80
CA THR A 154 -23.72 18.59 -27.84
C THR A 154 -22.25 18.93 -27.55
N ILE A 155 -21.44 17.90 -27.30
CA ILE A 155 -19.99 18.04 -27.07
C ILE A 155 -19.30 18.65 -28.30
N GLU A 156 -19.64 18.20 -29.51
CA GLU A 156 -19.05 18.72 -30.73
C GLU A 156 -19.37 20.21 -30.94
N VAL A 157 -20.60 20.62 -30.64
CA VAL A 157 -21.00 22.03 -30.69
C VAL A 157 -20.22 22.83 -29.64
N LEU A 158 -20.19 22.39 -28.38
CA LEU A 158 -19.46 23.06 -27.29
C LEU A 158 -17.95 23.15 -27.52
N SER A 159 -17.38 22.24 -28.31
CA SER A 159 -15.95 22.27 -28.66
C SER A 159 -15.59 23.38 -29.66
N LYS A 160 -16.57 24.00 -30.33
CA LYS A 160 -16.35 25.10 -31.28
C LYS A 160 -16.39 26.45 -30.55
N PRO A 161 -15.66 27.47 -31.01
CA PRO A 161 -15.75 28.81 -30.46
C PRO A 161 -17.17 29.37 -30.64
N GLU A 162 -17.61 30.19 -29.68
CA GLU A 162 -18.93 30.81 -29.67
C GLU A 162 -19.24 31.60 -30.96
N PRO A 163 -20.53 31.73 -31.34
CA PRO A 163 -21.73 31.29 -30.62
C PRO A 163 -22.18 29.84 -30.93
N HIS A 164 -22.73 29.16 -29.92
CA HIS A 164 -23.26 27.80 -30.02
C HIS A 164 -24.73 27.77 -30.43
N TRP A 165 -25.10 26.84 -31.31
CA TRP A 165 -26.49 26.60 -31.71
C TRP A 165 -26.85 25.14 -31.44
N PHE A 166 -27.79 24.92 -30.52
CA PHE A 166 -28.28 23.59 -30.15
C PHE A 166 -29.63 23.31 -30.81
N LEU A 167 -29.92 22.01 -31.03
CA LEU A 167 -31.26 21.58 -31.41
C LEU A 167 -32.24 21.90 -30.28
N LYS A 168 -33.47 22.30 -30.64
CA LYS A 168 -34.48 22.73 -29.67
C LYS A 168 -34.78 21.65 -28.64
N GLU A 169 -34.84 20.39 -29.07
CA GLU A 169 -35.12 19.24 -28.22
C GLU A 169 -34.00 18.98 -27.20
N VAL A 170 -32.75 19.31 -27.56
CA VAL A 170 -31.57 19.20 -26.70
C VAL A 170 -31.52 20.36 -25.70
N ALA A 171 -31.87 21.57 -26.16
CA ALA A 171 -31.94 22.76 -25.31
C ALA A 171 -33.07 22.67 -24.28
N ASP A 172 -34.24 22.15 -24.68
CA ASP A 172 -35.43 22.04 -23.81
C ASP A 172 -35.19 21.11 -22.60
N VAL A 173 -34.29 20.13 -22.72
CA VAL A 173 -33.91 19.23 -21.61
C VAL A 173 -32.76 19.74 -20.74
N GLY A 174 -32.20 20.92 -21.06
CA GLY A 174 -31.07 21.53 -20.35
C GLY A 174 -29.79 20.69 -20.40
N LEU A 175 -29.59 19.93 -21.49
CA LEU A 175 -28.41 19.10 -21.68
C LEU A 175 -27.14 19.92 -21.92
N PRO A 176 -27.15 20.99 -22.74
CA PRO A 176 -25.95 21.80 -22.99
C PRO A 176 -25.34 22.38 -21.72
N GLU A 177 -26.16 22.96 -20.84
CA GLU A 177 -25.72 23.59 -19.60
C GLU A 177 -25.07 22.57 -18.65
N LYS A 178 -25.65 21.37 -18.54
CA LYS A 178 -25.09 20.29 -17.72
C LYS A 178 -23.77 19.76 -18.29
N VAL A 179 -23.69 19.60 -19.62
CA VAL A 179 -22.47 19.14 -20.27
C VAL A 179 -21.36 20.18 -20.10
N GLU A 180 -21.68 21.46 -20.28
CA GLU A 180 -20.74 22.57 -20.06
C GLU A 180 -20.27 22.64 -18.59
N GLU A 181 -21.18 22.49 -17.62
CA GLU A 181 -20.83 22.42 -16.20
C GLU A 181 -19.87 21.27 -15.90
N ILE A 182 -20.15 20.06 -16.42
CA ILE A 182 -19.30 18.88 -16.24
C ILE A 182 -17.92 19.10 -16.87
N ILE A 183 -17.87 19.63 -18.09
CA ILE A 183 -16.61 19.95 -18.77
C ILE A 183 -15.83 20.99 -17.97
N GLY A 184 -16.48 22.05 -17.50
CA GLY A 184 -15.85 23.11 -16.71
C GLY A 184 -15.27 22.60 -15.38
N LEU A 185 -16.02 21.76 -14.66
CA LEU A 185 -15.57 21.12 -13.43
C LEU A 185 -14.38 20.19 -13.67
N GLU A 186 -14.42 19.37 -14.72
CA GLU A 186 -13.34 18.43 -15.02
C GLU A 186 -12.07 19.15 -15.51
N VAL A 187 -12.21 20.20 -16.33
CA VAL A 187 -11.09 21.05 -16.76
C VAL A 187 -10.45 21.72 -15.55
N LYS A 188 -11.25 22.33 -14.67
CA LYS A 188 -10.76 22.94 -13.43
C LYS A 188 -10.01 21.93 -12.57
N ARG A 189 -10.61 20.76 -12.33
CA ARG A 189 -10.00 19.68 -11.55
C ARG A 189 -8.65 19.24 -12.12
N ARG A 190 -8.54 19.09 -13.46
CA ARG A 190 -7.29 18.70 -14.11
C ARG A 190 -6.23 19.79 -14.03
N LEU A 191 -6.62 21.05 -14.22
CA LEU A 191 -5.70 22.20 -14.09
C LEU A 191 -5.17 22.30 -12.66
N ASP A 192 -6.05 22.19 -11.66
CA ASP A 192 -5.67 22.22 -10.25
C ASP A 192 -4.69 21.08 -9.92
N ASN A 193 -5.01 19.85 -10.33
CA ASN A 193 -4.14 18.69 -10.11
C ASN A 193 -2.75 18.86 -10.77
N GLU A 194 -2.72 19.31 -12.03
CA GLU A 194 -1.46 19.54 -12.75
C GLU A 194 -0.65 20.68 -12.12
N PHE A 195 -1.31 21.74 -11.66
CA PHE A 195 -0.68 22.82 -10.92
C PHE A 195 -0.05 22.32 -9.61
N PHE A 196 -0.81 21.61 -8.77
CA PHE A 196 -0.29 21.06 -7.52
C PHE A 196 0.88 20.10 -7.74
N ARG A 197 0.79 19.23 -8.76
CA ARG A 197 1.87 18.33 -9.14
C ARG A 197 3.15 19.09 -9.48
N ARG A 198 3.08 20.13 -10.32
CA ARG A 198 4.25 20.94 -10.69
C ARG A 198 4.83 21.71 -9.51
N VAL A 199 3.97 22.27 -8.65
CA VAL A 199 4.40 22.97 -7.43
C VAL A 199 5.15 22.01 -6.50
N GLU A 200 4.65 20.80 -6.31
CA GLU A 200 5.29 19.79 -5.47
C GLU A 200 6.64 19.34 -6.05
N GLU A 201 6.70 19.07 -7.35
CA GLU A 201 7.93 18.68 -8.06
C GLU A 201 9.01 19.77 -7.97
N GLU A 202 8.66 21.02 -8.27
CA GLU A 202 9.58 22.16 -8.18
C GLU A 202 10.02 22.44 -6.74
N SER A 203 9.11 22.30 -5.77
CA SER A 203 9.43 22.44 -4.34
C SER A 203 10.44 21.37 -3.89
N LYS A 204 10.20 20.10 -4.23
CA LYS A 204 11.12 18.99 -3.93
C LYS A 204 12.49 19.21 -4.56
N LYS A 205 12.52 19.66 -5.82
CA LYS A 205 13.76 19.96 -6.54
C LYS A 205 14.56 21.07 -5.85
N LYS A 206 13.92 22.21 -5.54
CA LYS A 206 14.59 23.33 -4.84
C LYS A 206 15.06 22.94 -3.43
N ALA A 207 14.26 22.16 -2.71
CA ALA A 207 14.66 21.65 -1.39
C ALA A 207 15.91 20.75 -1.48
N LEU A 208 15.95 19.86 -2.48
CA LEU A 208 17.10 18.98 -2.71
C LEU A 208 18.34 19.77 -3.15
N GLU A 209 18.19 20.75 -4.03
CA GLU A 209 19.28 21.65 -4.42
C GLU A 209 19.84 22.41 -3.22
N LYS A 210 18.97 22.96 -2.35
CA LYS A 210 19.41 23.66 -1.14
C LYS A 210 20.07 22.72 -0.14
N LEU A 211 19.55 21.51 0.03
CA LEU A 211 20.18 20.49 0.88
C LEU A 211 21.57 20.12 0.37
N ASN A 212 21.73 19.92 -0.94
CA ASN A 212 23.01 19.63 -1.56
C ASN A 212 23.99 20.81 -1.43
N GLN A 213 23.51 22.05 -1.57
CA GLN A 213 24.32 23.24 -1.31
C GLN A 213 24.81 23.27 0.15
N MET A 214 23.91 23.01 1.11
CA MET A 214 24.29 22.96 2.52
C MET A 214 25.32 21.86 2.79
N LYS A 215 25.06 20.65 2.30
CA LYS A 215 25.90 19.47 2.56
C LYS A 215 27.28 19.58 1.92
N ASN A 216 27.36 20.06 0.68
CA ASN A 216 28.59 20.00 -0.11
C ASN A 216 29.40 21.30 -0.08
N VAL A 217 28.79 22.42 0.30
CA VAL A 217 29.46 23.73 0.29
C VAL A 217 29.45 24.38 1.66
N GLU A 218 28.27 24.58 2.27
CA GLU A 218 28.18 25.33 3.52
C GLU A 218 28.78 24.56 4.70
N TRP A 219 28.50 23.25 4.81
CA TRP A 219 28.99 22.39 5.89
C TRP A 219 30.51 22.19 5.87
N PRO A 220 31.16 21.84 4.74
CA PRO A 220 32.61 21.72 4.69
C PRO A 220 33.29 23.04 5.03
N ARG A 221 32.81 24.17 4.46
CA ARG A 221 33.35 25.50 4.78
C ARG A 221 33.18 25.85 6.26
N TRP A 222 32.03 25.55 6.85
CA TRP A 222 31.81 25.77 8.27
C TRP A 222 32.71 24.87 9.12
N PHE A 223 32.86 23.60 8.75
CA PHE A 223 33.71 22.66 9.45
C PHE A 223 35.18 23.13 9.42
N GLU A 224 35.70 23.46 8.23
CA GLU A 224 37.06 23.97 8.05
C GLU A 224 37.30 25.30 8.79
N ALA A 225 36.32 26.21 8.79
CA ALA A 225 36.48 27.52 9.40
C ALA A 225 36.33 27.52 10.93
N TYR A 226 35.50 26.63 11.49
CA TYR A 226 35.10 26.71 12.91
C TYR A 226 35.39 25.46 13.73
N ALA A 227 35.26 24.26 13.14
CA ALA A 227 35.46 23.01 13.87
C ALA A 227 36.92 22.55 13.79
N GLU A 228 37.50 22.51 12.58
CA GLU A 228 38.86 22.06 12.30
C GLU A 228 39.92 22.80 13.14
N PRO A 229 39.90 24.15 13.28
CA PRO A 229 40.92 24.85 14.07
C PRO A 229 40.83 24.49 15.56
N LYS A 230 39.62 24.29 16.09
CA LYS A 230 39.40 23.89 17.47
C LYS A 230 39.82 22.45 17.74
N ILE A 231 39.59 21.56 16.77
CA ILE A 231 40.07 20.18 16.84
C ILE A 231 41.60 20.20 16.91
N ARG A 232 42.27 20.94 16.03
CA ARG A 232 43.74 21.06 16.06
C ARG A 232 44.27 21.68 17.34
N GLU A 233 43.64 22.74 17.84
CA GLU A 233 44.00 23.35 19.13
C GLU A 233 43.84 22.33 20.28
N LEU A 234 42.76 21.55 20.26
CA LEU A 234 42.52 20.51 21.25
C LEU A 234 43.58 19.40 21.16
N GLU A 235 43.92 18.95 19.95
CA GLU A 235 44.99 17.98 19.71
C GLU A 235 46.34 18.49 20.21
N GLU A 236 46.69 19.74 19.93
CA GLU A 236 47.93 20.36 20.42
C GLU A 236 47.97 20.44 21.95
N LYS A 237 46.84 20.81 22.59
CA LYS A 237 46.72 20.81 24.06
C LYS A 237 46.83 19.41 24.64
N MET A 238 46.18 18.41 24.02
CA MET A 238 46.27 17.01 24.42
C MET A 238 47.72 16.51 24.34
N ASN A 239 48.43 16.85 23.27
CA ASN A 239 49.82 16.46 23.06
C ASN A 239 50.80 17.16 24.02
N THR A 240 50.51 18.41 24.39
CA THR A 240 51.37 19.19 25.30
C THR A 240 51.20 18.74 26.75
N ASN A 241 49.96 18.69 27.25
CA ASN A 241 49.67 18.29 28.62
C ASN A 241 48.20 17.86 28.77
N LEU A 242 47.94 16.60 28.45
CA LEU A 242 46.62 15.96 28.57
C LEU A 242 45.99 16.14 29.96
N PHE A 243 46.79 16.08 31.03
CA PHE A 243 46.28 16.21 32.40
C PHE A 243 45.77 17.61 32.70
N ASN A 244 46.48 18.66 32.27
CA ASN A 244 46.02 20.04 32.43
C ASN A 244 44.74 20.32 31.64
N LEU A 245 44.62 19.75 30.45
CA LEU A 245 43.40 19.86 29.67
C LEU A 245 42.24 19.19 30.42
N LEU A 246 42.39 17.92 30.83
CA LEU A 246 41.34 17.16 31.51
C LEU A 246 40.96 17.73 32.89
N ASN A 247 41.87 18.41 33.59
CA ASN A 247 41.61 19.07 34.88
C ASN A 247 40.46 20.11 34.83
N GLY A 248 40.18 20.71 33.67
CA GLY A 248 39.11 21.71 33.52
C GLY A 248 39.55 23.14 33.86
N PRO A 249 38.62 24.11 33.99
CA PRO A 249 37.21 23.93 34.37
C PRO A 249 36.28 23.59 33.19
N TRP A 250 35.43 22.59 33.39
CA TRP A 250 34.43 22.15 32.40
C TRP A 250 33.02 22.60 32.78
N THR A 251 32.29 23.18 31.82
CA THR A 251 30.88 23.52 32.03
C THR A 251 29.99 22.36 31.58
N ILE A 252 29.31 21.72 32.52
CA ILE A 252 28.48 20.55 32.28
C ILE A 252 27.04 20.88 32.61
N THR A 253 26.11 20.53 31.72
CA THR A 253 24.68 20.79 31.89
C THR A 253 23.98 19.54 32.39
N CYS A 254 23.43 19.53 33.60
CA CYS A 254 22.67 18.40 34.16
C CYS A 254 21.55 17.96 33.20
N ASP A 255 21.43 16.66 32.95
CA ASP A 255 20.40 16.07 32.09
C ASP A 255 19.02 16.07 32.74
N LYS A 256 18.95 15.96 34.07
CA LYS A 256 17.69 15.96 34.80
C LYS A 256 17.13 17.36 35.03
N CYS A 257 17.94 18.28 35.54
CA CYS A 257 17.47 19.62 35.92
C CYS A 257 17.97 20.75 35.01
N GLY A 258 18.77 20.46 33.97
CA GLY A 258 19.30 21.48 33.05
C GLY A 258 20.31 22.46 33.65
N THR A 259 20.66 22.31 34.93
CA THR A 259 21.58 23.25 35.61
C THR A 259 22.99 23.11 35.05
N LYS A 260 23.59 24.23 34.63
CA LYS A 260 24.98 24.30 34.18
C LYS A 260 25.88 24.51 35.39
N GLN A 261 26.82 23.60 35.60
CA GLN A 261 27.81 23.72 36.66
C GLN A 261 29.22 23.65 36.08
N ARG A 262 30.14 24.43 36.65
CA ARG A 262 31.57 24.32 36.36
C ARG A 262 32.18 23.31 37.31
N ILE A 263 32.85 22.31 36.77
CA ILE A 263 33.57 21.32 37.57
C ILE A 263 35.05 21.30 37.16
N GLU A 264 35.91 21.18 38.16
CA GLU A 264 37.32 20.82 37.99
C GLU A 264 37.43 19.32 38.29
N THR A 265 38.12 18.59 37.42
CA THR A 265 38.27 17.14 37.62
C THR A 265 39.43 16.90 38.56
N MET A 266 39.18 16.13 39.62
CA MET A 266 40.26 15.65 40.50
C MET A 266 41.06 14.55 39.77
N PRO A 267 42.32 14.26 40.18
CA PRO A 267 43.12 13.20 39.58
C PRO A 267 42.40 11.84 39.48
N GLN A 268 41.59 11.49 40.49
CA GLN A 268 40.76 10.27 40.49
C GLN A 268 39.66 10.32 39.41
N GLY A 269 39.07 11.50 39.19
CA GLY A 269 38.09 11.73 38.12
C GLY A 269 38.72 11.62 36.73
N ILE A 270 39.95 12.11 36.56
CA ILE A 270 40.73 11.94 35.31
C ILE A 270 41.01 10.46 35.05
N GLU A 271 41.45 9.72 36.07
CA GLU A 271 41.69 8.28 35.94
C GLU A 271 40.42 7.55 35.51
N GLN A 272 39.26 7.87 36.13
CA GLN A 272 37.97 7.31 35.74
C GLN A 272 37.60 7.66 34.29
N LEU A 273 37.77 8.92 33.88
CA LEU A 273 37.52 9.36 32.50
C LEU A 273 38.35 8.58 31.49
N LEU A 274 39.64 8.36 31.77
CA LEU A 274 40.55 7.65 30.87
C LEU A 274 40.26 6.13 30.84
N ARG A 275 39.99 5.51 32.00
CA ARG A 275 39.74 4.06 32.08
C ARG A 275 38.36 3.66 31.57
N ASN A 276 37.33 4.42 31.95
CA ASN A 276 35.94 4.03 31.76
C ASN A 276 35.26 4.84 30.64
N GLY A 277 35.91 5.90 30.14
CA GLY A 277 35.30 6.86 29.21
C GLY A 277 34.32 7.84 29.88
N TYR A 278 34.15 7.74 31.20
CA TYR A 278 33.26 8.60 31.99
C TYR A 278 33.73 8.72 33.45
N MET A 279 33.30 9.78 34.12
CA MET A 279 33.40 9.93 35.58
C MET A 279 32.03 10.26 36.18
N THR A 280 31.88 10.09 37.48
CA THR A 280 30.69 10.56 38.20
C THR A 280 30.94 11.93 38.82
N ALA A 281 30.02 12.87 38.60
CA ALA A 281 30.04 14.21 39.18
C ALA A 281 28.72 14.51 39.87
N GLU A 282 28.77 15.10 41.06
CA GLU A 282 27.55 15.45 41.79
C GLU A 282 26.87 16.70 41.21
N CYS A 283 25.54 16.69 41.15
CA CYS A 283 24.78 17.88 40.78
C CYS A 283 24.71 18.86 41.95
N SER A 284 25.20 20.09 41.74
CA SER A 284 25.20 21.15 42.75
C SER A 284 23.81 21.77 43.00
N ASN A 285 22.81 21.43 42.19
CA ASN A 285 21.44 21.92 42.37
C ASN A 285 20.72 21.12 43.47
N PRO A 286 20.39 21.73 44.63
CA PRO A 286 19.74 21.03 45.73
C PRO A 286 18.32 20.55 45.39
N ASN A 287 17.69 21.14 44.37
CA ASN A 287 16.37 20.77 43.87
C ASN A 287 16.42 19.66 42.81
N CYS A 288 17.60 19.12 42.49
CA CYS A 288 17.72 18.00 41.57
C CYS A 288 17.26 16.71 42.28
N ASN A 289 15.99 16.34 42.09
CA ASN A 289 15.43 15.10 42.62
C ASN A 289 15.96 13.89 41.86
N ASP A 290 16.97 13.24 42.43
CA ASP A 290 17.42 11.93 41.98
C ASP A 290 17.34 10.92 43.13
N PHE A 291 16.45 9.94 43.01
CA PHE A 291 15.96 9.12 44.11
C PHE A 291 17.00 8.14 44.69
N MET A 292 18.15 7.98 44.03
CA MET A 292 19.14 6.95 44.43
C MET A 292 20.61 7.43 44.48
N ALA A 293 20.95 8.61 43.97
CA ALA A 293 22.22 9.32 44.22
C ALA A 293 22.26 10.59 43.37
N ARG A 294 22.87 11.68 43.88
CA ARG A 294 23.10 12.92 43.12
C ARG A 294 24.23 12.80 42.08
N HIS A 295 24.66 11.59 41.73
CA HIS A 295 25.80 11.35 40.86
C HIS A 295 25.37 11.31 39.40
N ARG A 296 26.07 12.05 38.55
CA ARG A 296 25.86 12.07 37.11
C ARG A 296 27.07 11.57 36.36
N LYS A 297 26.81 10.76 35.33
CA LYS A 297 27.82 10.32 34.38
C LYS A 297 28.24 11.47 33.46
N VAL A 298 29.49 11.91 33.59
CA VAL A 298 30.15 12.85 32.69
C VAL A 298 31.00 12.03 31.72
N GLU A 299 30.61 11.99 30.46
CA GLU A 299 31.36 11.27 29.43
C GLU A 299 32.47 12.15 28.83
N LEU A 300 33.62 11.55 28.54
CA LEU A 300 34.72 12.24 27.87
C LEU A 300 34.29 12.86 26.54
N LYS A 301 33.42 12.17 25.79
CA LYS A 301 32.81 12.70 24.57
C LYS A 301 32.04 14.00 24.81
N ALA A 302 31.33 14.12 25.93
CA ALA A 302 30.57 15.33 26.26
C ALA A 302 31.50 16.50 26.61
N ILE A 303 32.62 16.22 27.29
CA ILE A 303 33.67 17.21 27.59
C ILE A 303 34.26 17.74 26.27
N ILE A 304 34.71 16.85 25.39
CA ILE A 304 35.27 17.20 24.08
C ILE A 304 34.23 17.96 23.23
N PHE A 305 32.99 17.50 23.22
CA PHE A 305 31.91 18.15 22.47
C PHE A 305 31.60 19.56 22.97
N SER A 306 31.68 19.79 24.28
CA SER A 306 31.48 21.12 24.87
C SER A 306 32.58 22.12 24.50
N TYR A 307 33.78 21.62 24.21
CA TYR A 307 34.92 22.43 23.76
C TYR A 307 34.82 22.78 22.28
N ILE A 308 34.53 21.78 21.44
CA ILE A 308 34.44 21.94 19.99
C ILE A 308 33.20 22.74 19.61
N SER A 309 32.05 22.42 20.20
CA SER A 309 30.80 23.12 19.89
C SER A 309 30.90 24.56 20.37
N PRO A 310 30.81 25.57 19.48
CA PRO A 310 30.60 26.93 19.95
C PRO A 310 29.33 26.89 20.80
N SER A 311 29.45 27.23 22.08
CA SER A 311 28.29 27.59 22.87
C SER A 311 27.53 28.60 22.01
N LYS A 312 26.25 28.34 21.74
CA LYS A 312 25.38 29.30 21.07
C LYS A 312 25.37 30.56 21.95
N GLN A 313 26.33 31.44 21.75
CA GLN A 313 26.27 32.84 22.15
C GLN A 313 25.32 33.47 21.15
N ARG A 314 24.03 33.26 21.38
CA ARG A 314 23.00 34.19 20.96
C ARG A 314 22.66 35.04 22.16
#